data_AF-A0A0P9MWQ0-F1
#
_entry.id   AF-A0A0P9MWQ0-F1
#
_cell.length_a   1.000
_cell.length_b   1.000
_cell.length_c   1.000
_cell.angle_alpha   90.00
_cell.angle_beta   90.00
_cell.angle_gamma   90.00
#
_symmetry.space_group_name_H-M   'P 1'
#
loop_
_entity.id
_entity.type
_entity.pdbx_description
1 polymer ?
#
loop_
_entity_poly.entity_id
_entity_poly.type
_entity_poly.pdbx_seq_one_letter_code
_entity_poly.pdbx_strand_id
1 'polypeptide(L)' 'MENKILRLIEEAMEADEGSLSSGQSLDWDSIAVVTFMALADEHLGKSLSANRLSNCQSVDDVIKLVAE' A
#
# COMPACT_ATOMS: atom_id res chain seq x y z
N MET A 1 -0.80 6.50 11.79
CA MET A 1 -0.87 6.69 10.32
C MET A 1 -0.32 5.45 9.64
N GLU A 2 0.89 5.00 10.00
CA GLU A 2 1.53 3.78 9.50
C GLU A 2 0.67 2.51 9.61
N ASN A 3 0.10 2.21 10.79
CA ASN A 3 -0.80 1.06 10.96
C ASN A 3 -2.04 1.09 10.05
N LYS A 4 -2.51 2.29 9.66
CA LYS A 4 -3.63 2.40 8.72
C LYS A 4 -3.18 2.05 7.31
N ILE A 5 -1.99 2.51 6.89
CA ILE A 5 -1.43 2.19 5.58
C ILE A 5 -1.18 0.68 5.47
N LEU A 6 -0.56 0.06 6.48
CA LEU A 6 -0.36 -1.38 6.55
C LEU A 6 -1.65 -2.17 6.32
N ARG A 7 -2.73 -1.82 7.03
CA ARG A 7 -4.03 -2.47 6.86
C ARG A 7 -4.61 -2.32 5.45
N LEU A 8 -4.43 -1.15 4.83
CA LEU A 8 -4.87 -0.95 3.44
C LEU A 8 -4.03 -1.75 2.44
N ILE A 9 -2.74 -1.96 2.71
CA ILE A 9 -1.89 -2.84 1.90
C ILE A 9 -2.35 -4.30 2.07
N GLU A 10 -2.60 -4.74 3.30
CA GLU A 10 -3.13 -6.08 3.60
C GLU A 10 -4.46 -6.32 2.89
N GLU A 11 -5.39 -5.37 2.98
CA GLU A 11 -6.69 -5.43 2.30
C GLU A 11 -6.53 -5.49 0.78
N ALA A 12 -5.67 -4.66 0.19
CA ALA A 12 -5.41 -4.67 -1.25
C ALA A 12 -4.80 -5.98 -1.76
N MET A 13 -4.01 -6.65 -0.92
CA MET A 13 -3.36 -7.93 -1.22
C MET A 13 -4.21 -9.15 -0.82
N GLU A 14 -5.41 -8.94 -0.27
CA GLU A 14 -6.23 -10.00 0.34
C GLU A 14 -5.46 -10.81 1.39
N ALA A 15 -4.55 -10.17 2.12
CA ALA A 15 -3.73 -10.79 3.17
C ALA A 15 -4.44 -10.73 4.54
N ASP A 16 -4.04 -11.63 5.44
CA ASP A 16 -4.56 -11.66 6.81
C ASP A 16 -4.18 -10.37 7.57
N GLU A 17 -5.08 -9.87 8.42
CA GLU A 17 -4.80 -8.68 9.24
C GLU A 17 -3.59 -8.92 10.16
N GLY A 18 -2.62 -7.99 10.12
CA GLY A 18 -1.39 -8.07 10.90
C GLY A 18 -0.35 -9.05 10.35
N SER A 19 -0.54 -9.57 9.14
CA SER A 19 0.44 -10.42 8.46
C SER A 19 1.62 -9.62 7.87
N LEU A 20 1.43 -8.33 7.58
CA LEU A 20 2.48 -7.46 7.08
C LEU A 20 3.13 -6.65 8.19
N SER A 21 4.42 -6.35 8.01
CA SER A 21 5.20 -5.51 8.92
C SER A 21 5.96 -4.45 8.14
N SER A 22 6.30 -3.34 8.81
CA SER A 22 7.22 -2.35 8.25
C SER A 22 8.58 -2.99 7.92
N GLY A 23 9.25 -2.48 6.89
CA GLY A 23 10.49 -3.03 6.34
C GLY A 23 10.35 -4.34 5.56
N GLN A 24 9.16 -4.96 5.51
CA GLN A 24 8.94 -6.17 4.73
C GLN A 24 8.96 -5.86 3.23
N SER A 25 9.54 -6.77 2.43
CA SER A 25 9.42 -6.75 0.97
C SER A 25 7.96 -6.95 0.56
N LEU A 26 7.52 -6.20 -0.46
CA LEU A 26 6.23 -6.38 -1.11
C LEU A 26 6.41 -7.11 -2.43
N ASP A 27 5.53 -8.07 -2.67
CA ASP A 27 5.39 -8.78 -3.95
C ASP A 27 3.91 -8.76 -4.33
N TRP A 28 3.39 -7.55 -4.55
CA TRP A 28 2.02 -7.33 -4.94
C TRP A 28 1.89 -7.25 -6.47
N ASP A 29 0.77 -7.73 -7.01
CA ASP A 29 0.50 -7.70 -8.43
C ASP A 29 -0.16 -6.37 -8.86
N SER A 30 -0.45 -6.25 -10.16
CA SER A 30 -1.12 -5.06 -10.69
C SER A 30 -2.54 -4.86 -10.17
N ILE A 31 -3.22 -5.92 -9.73
CA ILE A 31 -4.57 -5.83 -9.15
C ILE A 31 -4.47 -5.20 -7.77
N ALA A 32 -3.58 -5.71 -6.91
CA ALA A 32 -3.34 -5.16 -5.59
C ALA A 32 -2.89 -3.69 -5.65
N VAL A 33 -2.04 -3.31 -6.63
CA VAL A 33 -1.66 -1.91 -6.85
C VAL A 33 -2.88 -1.03 -7.16
N VAL A 34 -3.76 -1.45 -8.08
CA VAL A 34 -4.95 -0.68 -8.45
C VAL A 34 -5.96 -0.61 -7.29
N THR A 35 -6.14 -1.71 -6.56
CA THR A 35 -6.98 -1.74 -5.36
C THR A 35 -6.45 -0.77 -4.31
N PHE A 36 -5.15 -0.78 -4.03
CA PHE A 36 -4.53 0.14 -3.08
C PHE A 36 -4.68 1.60 -3.52
N MET A 37 -4.61 1.91 -4.82
CA MET A 37 -4.87 3.27 -5.32
C MET A 37 -6.28 3.76 -4.96
N ALA A 38 -7.29 2.90 -5.13
CA ALA A 38 -8.67 3.25 -4.77
C ALA A 38 -8.83 3.43 -3.25
N LEU A 39 -8.27 2.51 -2.46
CA LEU A 39 -8.31 2.58 -0.99
C LEU A 39 -7.60 3.82 -0.45
N ALA A 40 -6.47 4.21 -1.04
CA ALA A 40 -5.73 5.41 -0.64
C ALA A 40 -6.52 6.69 -0.97
N ASP A 41 -7.21 6.74 -2.12
CA ASP A 41 -8.07 7.87 -2.46
C ASP A 41 -9.25 7.98 -1.48
N GLU A 42 -9.96 6.88 -1.22
CA GLU A 42 -11.13 6.85 -0.34
C GLU A 42 -10.79 7.12 1.13
N HIS A 43 -9.78 6.43 1.67
CA HIS A 43 -9.52 6.46 3.10
C HIS A 43 -8.47 7.48 3.53
N LEU A 44 -7.60 7.91 2.62
CA LEU A 44 -6.51 8.85 2.92
C LEU A 44 -6.63 10.16 2.13
N GLY A 45 -7.54 10.27 1.16
CA GLY A 45 -7.65 11.44 0.29
C GLY A 45 -6.41 11.64 -0.60
N LYS A 46 -5.71 10.55 -0.93
CA LYS A 46 -4.44 10.58 -1.68
C LYS A 46 -4.63 9.93 -3.05
N SER A 47 -4.49 10.73 -4.11
CA SER A 47 -4.45 10.22 -5.48
C SER A 47 -3.02 9.79 -5.83
N LEU A 48 -2.76 8.48 -5.80
CA LEU A 48 -1.45 7.89 -6.08
C LEU A 48 -1.38 7.37 -7.51
N SER A 49 -0.21 7.45 -8.15
CA SER A 49 -0.04 6.92 -9.51
C SER A 49 0.42 5.47 -9.50
N ALA A 50 -0.14 4.66 -10.40
CA ALA A 50 0.20 3.26 -10.57
C ALA A 50 1.71 3.05 -10.78
N ASN A 51 2.36 3.90 -11.60
CA ASN A 51 3.79 3.82 -11.86
C ASN A 51 4.64 4.05 -10.60
N ARG A 52 4.22 4.92 -9.66
CA ARG A 52 4.98 5.13 -8.42
C ARG A 52 4.82 3.95 -7.47
N LEU A 53 3.60 3.41 -7.38
CA LEU A 53 3.30 2.24 -6.55
C LEU A 53 3.99 0.97 -7.07
N SER A 54 4.01 0.75 -8.38
CA SER A 54 4.69 -0.40 -8.98
C SER A 54 6.21 -0.39 -8.80
N ASN A 55 6.79 0.75 -8.43
CA ASN A 55 8.21 0.89 -8.09
C ASN A 55 8.49 0.73 -6.59
N CYS A 56 7.47 0.59 -5.74
CA CYS A 56 7.63 0.31 -4.32
C CYS A 56 7.98 -1.16 -4.13
N GLN A 57 9.12 -1.45 -3.48
CA GLN A 57 9.60 -2.81 -3.27
C GLN A 57 9.36 -3.30 -1.85
N SER A 58 9.01 -2.39 -0.94
CA SER A 58 8.78 -2.67 0.47
C SER A 58 7.59 -1.88 1.03
N VAL A 59 7.08 -2.33 2.16
CA VAL A 59 6.05 -1.63 2.93
C VAL A 59 6.50 -0.19 3.25
N ASP A 60 7.78 0.00 3.56
CA ASP A 60 8.34 1.32 3.86
C ASP A 60 8.30 2.27 2.66
N ASP A 61 8.47 1.76 1.44
CA ASP A 61 8.40 2.59 0.23
C ASP A 61 6.98 3.12 0.02
N VAL A 62 5.97 2.28 0.27
CA VAL A 62 4.56 2.68 0.20
C VAL A 62 4.24 3.70 1.29
N ILE A 63 4.70 3.48 2.53
CA ILE A 63 4.51 4.43 3.63
C ILE A 63 5.13 5.79 3.29
N LYS A 64 6.37 5.80 2.77
CA LYS A 64 7.06 7.04 2.34
C LYS A 64 6.28 7.74 1.24
N LEU A 65 5.87 7.01 0.21
CA LEU A 65 5.10 7.55 -0.91
C LEU A 65 3.79 8.22 -0.48
N VAL A 66 3.10 7.63 0.49
CA VAL A 66 1.84 8.17 1.03
C VAL A 66 2.06 9.40 1.92
N ALA A 67 3.20 9.44 2.64
CA ALA A 67 3.53 10.50 3.58
C ALA A 67 4.06 11.79 2.91
N GLU A 68 4.47 11.75 1.64
CA GLU A 68 4.78 12.92 0.81
C GLU A 68 3.55 13.82 0.56
#